data_AF-A0AAW4ZXP3-F1
#
_entry.id   AF-A0AAW4ZXP3-F1
#
_cell.length_a   1.000
_cell.length_b   1.000
_cell.length_c   1.000
_cell.angle_alpha   90.00
_cell.angle_beta   90.00
_cell.angle_gamma   90.00
#
_symmetry.space_group_name_H-M   'P 1'
#
loop_
_entity.id
_entity.type
_entity.pdbx_description
1 polymer ?
#
loop_
_entity_poly.entity_id
_entity_poly.type
_entity_poly.pdbx_seq_one_letter_code
_entity_poly.pdbx_strand_id
1 'polypeptide(L)'
;MSSHRKHTHHLYLIKHQSLRWLLGFALLLLNGCMTSIEDYEHTEPKFDLFQFFDGKSQAWGMVQDYRGRQVRRFDVELHGVITGNQLVLTEDFVFDNNETQQRVWTITKQENGRYIGTADDVVGEAVGHEKGNALQWQYVLAIDIDGTTHHIDFEDWMFYQNNNQLFNVAKMKKWGITVGTVTLFFQK
;
A
#
# COMPACT_ATOMS: atom_id res chain seq x y z
N MET A 1 -25.71 -50.84 -35.96
CA MET A 1 -25.69 -49.93 -34.79
C MET A 1 -24.30 -49.73 -34.16
N SER A 2 -23.21 -49.59 -34.94
CA SER A 2 -21.84 -49.48 -34.36
C SER A 2 -21.01 -48.26 -34.84
N SER A 3 -21.48 -47.52 -35.85
CA SER A 3 -20.73 -46.38 -36.41
C SER A 3 -20.92 -45.06 -35.64
N HIS A 4 -22.08 -44.85 -35.01
CA HIS A 4 -22.42 -43.56 -34.36
C HIS A 4 -21.74 -43.31 -33.00
N ARG A 5 -21.15 -44.33 -32.36
CA ARG A 5 -20.53 -44.23 -31.02
C ARG A 5 -19.06 -43.79 -31.05
N LYS A 6 -18.37 -43.93 -32.19
CA LYS A 6 -16.95 -43.56 -32.32
C LYS A 6 -16.74 -42.07 -32.55
N HIS A 7 -17.65 -41.39 -33.26
CA HIS A 7 -17.54 -39.95 -33.53
C HIS A 7 -17.75 -39.08 -32.28
N THR A 8 -18.64 -39.49 -31.37
CA THR A 8 -18.95 -38.75 -30.14
C THR A 8 -17.79 -38.77 -29.12
N HIS A 9 -17.05 -39.88 -29.02
CA HIS A 9 -15.85 -39.97 -28.17
C HIS A 9 -14.69 -39.09 -28.67
N HIS A 10 -14.53 -38.98 -30.00
CA HIS A 10 -13.43 -38.21 -30.59
C HIS A 10 -13.60 -36.69 -30.40
N LEU A 11 -14.85 -36.19 -30.45
CA LEU A 11 -15.18 -34.79 -30.18
C LEU A 11 -14.97 -34.41 -28.71
N TYR A 12 -15.26 -35.32 -27.77
CA TYR A 12 -15.08 -35.09 -26.33
C TYR A 12 -13.61 -34.94 -25.94
N LEU A 13 -12.74 -35.80 -26.49
CA LEU A 13 -11.29 -35.75 -26.27
C LEU A 13 -10.63 -34.49 -26.87
N ILE A 14 -11.15 -33.96 -27.97
CA ILE A 14 -10.67 -32.70 -28.58
C ILE A 14 -11.07 -31.49 -27.71
N LYS A 15 -12.30 -31.49 -27.17
CA LYS A 15 -12.82 -30.42 -26.28
C LYS A 15 -12.07 -30.34 -24.94
N HIS A 16 -11.65 -31.47 -24.38
CA HIS A 16 -10.87 -31.51 -23.14
C HIS A 16 -9.41 -31.12 -23.34
N GLN A 17 -8.83 -31.41 -24.52
CA GLN A 17 -7.47 -30.98 -24.84
C GLN A 17 -7.42 -29.46 -25.06
N SER A 18 -8.38 -28.88 -25.79
CA SER A 18 -8.44 -27.42 -25.98
C SER A 18 -8.66 -26.64 -24.68
N LEU A 19 -9.44 -27.17 -23.73
CA LEU A 19 -9.63 -26.55 -22.41
C LEU A 19 -8.36 -26.60 -21.53
N ARG A 20 -7.56 -27.68 -21.64
CA ARG A 20 -6.26 -27.79 -20.95
C ARG A 20 -5.20 -26.85 -21.54
N TRP A 21 -5.22 -26.65 -22.86
CA TRP A 21 -4.36 -25.65 -23.52
C TRP A 21 -4.77 -24.20 -23.16
N LEU A 22 -6.07 -23.90 -23.03
CA LEU A 22 -6.56 -22.60 -22.56
C LEU A 22 -6.19 -22.30 -21.10
N LEU A 23 -6.30 -23.30 -20.20
CA LEU A 23 -5.84 -23.18 -18.80
C LEU A 23 -4.31 -23.03 -18.70
N GLY A 24 -3.55 -23.75 -19.52
CA GLY A 24 -2.09 -23.61 -19.59
C GLY A 24 -1.63 -22.25 -20.14
N PHE A 25 -2.37 -21.68 -21.10
CA PHE A 25 -2.08 -20.34 -21.64
C PHE A 25 -2.45 -19.23 -20.65
N ALA A 26 -3.51 -19.40 -19.86
CA ALA A 26 -3.90 -18.45 -18.81
C ALA A 26 -2.87 -18.36 -17.66
N LEU A 27 -2.16 -19.45 -17.36
CA LEU A 27 -1.07 -19.48 -16.36
C LEU A 27 0.22 -18.79 -16.83
N LEU A 28 0.45 -18.70 -18.14
CA LEU A 28 1.64 -18.05 -18.73
C LEU A 28 1.53 -16.52 -18.84
N LEU A 29 0.34 -15.95 -18.60
CA LEU A 29 0.09 -14.50 -18.66
C LEU A 29 0.22 -13.79 -17.30
N LEU A 30 0.61 -14.50 -16.24
CA LEU A 30 0.85 -13.91 -14.92
C LEU A 30 2.27 -13.34 -14.76
N ASN A 31 2.83 -12.74 -15.81
CA ASN A 31 3.97 -11.85 -15.66
C ASN A 31 3.45 -10.48 -15.20
N GLY A 32 2.96 -10.43 -13.96
CA GLY A 32 2.69 -9.16 -13.29
C GLY A 32 4.02 -8.47 -13.05
N CYS A 33 4.28 -7.37 -13.75
CA CYS A 33 5.43 -6.53 -13.45
C CYS A 33 5.25 -6.01 -12.01
N MET A 34 6.11 -6.46 -11.11
CA MET A 34 6.17 -5.92 -9.76
C MET A 34 6.99 -4.64 -9.83
N THR A 35 6.40 -3.49 -9.49
CA THR A 35 7.11 -2.22 -9.42
C THR A 35 8.16 -2.29 -8.31
N SER A 36 9.40 -1.91 -8.65
CA SER A 36 10.50 -1.84 -7.71
C SER A 36 10.79 -0.39 -7.32
N ILE A 37 11.25 -0.16 -6.10
CA ILE A 37 11.64 1.19 -5.66
C ILE A 37 12.85 1.71 -6.44
N GLU A 38 13.70 0.81 -6.94
CA GLU A 38 14.84 1.11 -7.81
C GLU A 38 14.42 1.75 -9.14
N ASP A 39 13.19 1.52 -9.62
CA ASP A 39 12.67 2.11 -10.86
C ASP A 39 12.63 3.65 -10.78
N TYR A 40 12.70 4.22 -9.58
CA TYR A 40 12.65 5.66 -9.31
C TYR A 40 14.03 6.31 -9.13
N GLU A 41 15.16 5.60 -9.33
CA GLU A 41 16.51 6.13 -9.07
C GLU A 41 16.82 7.49 -9.74
N HIS A 42 16.25 7.73 -10.91
CA HIS A 42 16.50 8.93 -11.70
C HIS A 42 15.31 9.89 -11.76
N THR A 43 14.30 9.72 -10.91
CA THR A 43 13.15 10.63 -10.86
C THR A 43 13.45 11.85 -10.01
N GLU A 44 12.93 12.99 -10.46
CA GLU A 44 13.06 14.29 -9.81
C GLU A 44 11.67 14.93 -9.64
N PRO A 45 11.47 15.81 -8.64
CA PRO A 45 12.44 16.17 -7.61
C PRO A 45 12.66 15.03 -6.59
N LYS A 46 13.87 14.95 -6.03
CA LYS A 46 14.14 14.00 -4.93
C LYS A 46 13.25 14.27 -3.72
N PHE A 47 12.71 13.20 -3.16
CA PHE A 47 12.04 13.21 -1.88
C PHE A 47 13.08 13.11 -0.75
N ASP A 48 12.79 13.71 0.41
CA ASP A 48 13.47 13.45 1.68
C ASP A 48 12.39 13.38 2.76
N LEU A 49 12.14 12.18 3.28
CA LEU A 49 11.12 11.91 4.29
C LEU A 49 11.28 12.81 5.52
N PHE A 50 12.51 12.98 6.01
CA PHE A 50 12.77 13.75 7.23
C PHE A 50 12.47 15.23 6.98
N GLN A 51 13.01 15.79 5.89
CA GLN A 51 12.81 17.20 5.57
C GLN A 51 11.33 17.52 5.30
N PHE A 52 10.60 16.63 4.63
CA PHE A 52 9.18 16.85 4.33
C PHE A 52 8.35 16.90 5.61
N PHE A 53 8.58 15.99 6.55
CA PHE A 53 7.78 15.89 7.77
C PHE A 53 8.31 16.68 8.97
N ASP A 54 9.45 17.40 8.87
CA ASP A 54 9.93 18.28 9.95
C ASP A 54 9.01 19.50 10.17
N GLY A 55 8.43 19.64 11.36
CA GLY A 55 7.43 20.67 11.65
C GLY A 55 6.02 20.28 11.23
N LYS A 56 5.21 21.26 10.80
CA LYS A 56 3.79 21.05 10.49
C LYS A 56 3.56 20.64 9.05
N SER A 57 2.66 19.70 8.85
CA SER A 57 2.03 19.40 7.55
C SER A 57 0.58 18.97 7.76
N GLN A 58 -0.18 18.90 6.68
CA GLN A 58 -1.57 18.47 6.68
C GLN A 58 -1.79 17.41 5.60
N ALA A 59 -2.79 16.56 5.78
CA ALA A 59 -3.22 15.62 4.76
C ALA A 59 -4.74 15.50 4.68
N TRP A 60 -5.21 15.09 3.50
CA TRP A 60 -6.61 14.75 3.24
C TRP A 60 -6.67 13.41 2.54
N GLY A 61 -7.52 12.52 3.03
CA GLY A 61 -7.53 11.14 2.61
C GLY A 61 -8.91 10.50 2.53
N MET A 62 -8.93 9.35 1.86
CA MET A 62 -10.08 8.48 1.77
C MET A 62 -9.69 7.01 1.88
N VAL A 63 -10.60 6.22 2.42
CA VAL A 63 -10.52 4.75 2.41
C VAL A 63 -11.53 4.23 1.41
N GLN A 64 -11.08 3.35 0.53
CA GLN A 64 -11.92 2.65 -0.44
C GLN A 64 -11.94 1.14 -0.13
N ASP A 65 -13.12 0.52 -0.23
CA ASP A 65 -13.25 -0.93 -0.12
C ASP A 65 -12.68 -1.66 -1.36
N TYR A 66 -12.63 -2.99 -1.31
CA TYR A 66 -12.18 -3.82 -2.44
C TYR A 66 -12.99 -3.65 -3.74
N ARG A 67 -14.16 -2.98 -3.68
CA ARG A 67 -14.99 -2.64 -4.86
C ARG A 67 -14.74 -1.20 -5.34
N GLY A 68 -13.82 -0.48 -4.70
CA GLY A 68 -13.50 0.92 -5.01
C GLY A 68 -14.49 1.93 -4.44
N ARG A 69 -15.45 1.53 -3.61
CA ARG A 69 -16.39 2.48 -2.99
C ARG A 69 -15.69 3.22 -1.87
N GLN A 70 -15.79 4.55 -1.83
CA GLN A 70 -15.34 5.33 -0.69
C GLN A 70 -16.20 4.98 0.54
N VAL A 71 -15.55 4.44 1.58
CA VAL A 71 -16.21 4.02 2.83
C VAL A 71 -15.90 4.96 3.99
N ARG A 72 -14.79 5.71 3.93
CA ARG A 72 -14.41 6.76 4.88
C ARG A 72 -13.66 7.87 4.17
N ARG A 73 -13.71 9.08 4.73
CA ARG A 73 -12.77 10.18 4.43
C ARG A 73 -12.27 10.78 5.73
N PHE A 74 -11.11 11.40 5.69
CA PHE A 74 -10.47 11.96 6.88
C PHE A 74 -9.50 13.08 6.52
N ASP A 75 -9.26 13.93 7.51
CA ASP A 75 -8.23 14.95 7.51
C ASP A 75 -7.18 14.57 8.55
N VAL A 76 -5.93 14.95 8.34
CA VAL A 76 -4.82 14.68 9.28
C VAL A 76 -4.02 15.96 9.50
N GLU A 77 -3.82 16.32 10.76
CA GLU A 77 -2.78 17.27 11.14
C GLU A 77 -1.53 16.51 11.55
N LEU A 78 -0.38 16.91 11.01
CA LEU A 78 0.88 16.25 11.28
C LEU A 78 1.87 17.23 11.92
N HIS A 79 2.61 16.72 12.91
CA HIS A 79 3.71 17.45 13.53
C HIS A 79 4.91 16.53 13.74
N GLY A 80 5.97 16.77 12.97
CA GLY A 80 7.23 16.06 13.10
C GLY A 80 8.27 16.82 13.88
N VAL A 81 9.06 16.10 14.67
CA VAL A 81 10.23 16.61 15.38
C VAL A 81 11.41 15.69 15.11
N ILE A 82 12.48 16.25 14.52
CA ILE A 82 13.72 15.53 14.30
C ILE A 82 14.63 15.66 15.53
N THR A 83 15.13 14.54 16.02
CA THR A 83 16.18 14.48 17.06
C THR A 83 17.26 13.49 16.64
N GLY A 84 18.43 14.01 16.24
CA GLY A 84 19.53 13.17 15.76
C GLY A 84 19.15 12.42 14.47
N ASN A 85 19.12 11.10 14.54
CA ASN A 85 18.74 10.22 13.42
C ASN A 85 17.27 9.75 13.48
N GLN A 86 16.47 10.29 14.39
CA GLN A 86 15.05 9.95 14.54
C GLN A 86 14.14 11.12 14.17
N LEU A 87 13.00 10.80 13.57
CA LEU A 87 11.84 11.65 13.39
C LEU A 87 10.70 11.08 14.23
N VAL A 88 10.18 11.87 15.17
CA VAL A 88 8.91 11.57 15.84
C VAL A 88 7.82 12.32 15.11
N LEU A 89 6.90 11.61 14.44
CA LEU A 89 5.81 12.18 13.66
C LEU A 89 4.48 11.88 14.34
N THR A 90 3.85 12.91 14.90
CA THR A 90 2.49 12.82 15.44
C THR A 90 1.50 13.07 14.32
N GLU A 91 0.52 12.20 14.18
CA GLU A 91 -0.56 12.24 13.19
C GLU A 91 -1.90 12.26 13.93
N ASP A 92 -2.62 13.38 13.83
CA ASP A 92 -3.94 13.57 14.43
C ASP A 92 -5.03 13.50 13.35
N PHE A 93 -5.73 12.37 13.31
CA PHE A 93 -6.79 12.07 12.34
C PHE A 93 -8.15 12.57 12.82
N VAL A 94 -8.92 13.16 11.92
CA VAL A 94 -10.35 13.46 12.09
C VAL A 94 -11.12 12.84 10.93
N PHE A 95 -11.98 11.87 11.25
CA PHE A 95 -12.81 11.18 10.27
C PHE A 95 -14.14 11.94 10.02
N ASP A 96 -14.80 11.62 8.92
CA ASP A 96 -16.10 12.20 8.54
C ASP A 96 -17.25 11.97 9.51
N ASN A 97 -17.15 10.96 10.37
CA ASN A 97 -18.05 10.71 11.48
C ASN A 97 -17.66 11.44 12.78
N ASN A 98 -16.65 12.31 12.75
CA ASN A 98 -16.02 13.00 13.88
C ASN A 98 -15.27 12.08 14.86
N GLU A 99 -15.04 10.82 14.51
CA GLU A 99 -14.09 9.99 15.22
C GLU A 99 -12.69 10.58 15.07
N THR A 100 -11.91 10.51 16.15
CA THR A 100 -10.53 10.98 16.16
C THR A 100 -9.60 9.83 16.49
N GLN A 101 -8.45 9.79 15.84
CA GLN A 101 -7.40 8.82 16.12
C GLN A 101 -6.06 9.55 16.12
N GLN A 102 -5.15 9.16 17.03
CA GLN A 102 -3.77 9.63 16.99
C GLN A 102 -2.85 8.46 16.68
N ARG A 103 -1.87 8.68 15.82
CA ARG A 103 -0.73 7.78 15.64
C ARG A 103 0.54 8.57 15.85
N VAL A 104 1.47 7.99 16.60
CA VAL A 104 2.81 8.58 16.81
C VAL A 104 3.83 7.62 16.25
N TRP A 105 4.43 8.01 15.13
CA TRP A 105 5.53 7.27 14.54
C TRP A 105 6.85 7.70 15.17
N THR A 106 7.68 6.72 15.52
CA THR A 106 9.11 6.94 15.74
C THR A 106 9.87 6.31 14.57
N ILE A 107 10.42 7.14 13.70
CA ILE A 107 11.08 6.76 12.45
C ILE A 107 12.58 6.97 12.60
N THR A 108 13.37 5.91 12.46
CA THR A 108 14.84 5.97 12.52
C THR A 108 15.42 5.86 11.12
N LYS A 109 16.20 6.87 10.72
CA LYS A 109 16.95 6.86 9.45
C LYS A 109 18.06 5.81 9.51
N GLN A 110 18.12 4.99 8.47
CA GLN A 110 19.16 3.99 8.23
C GLN A 110 20.05 4.45 7.06
N GLU A 111 20.98 3.60 6.64
CA GLU A 111 21.81 3.85 5.46
C GLU A 111 21.00 3.72 4.15
N ASN A 112 21.50 4.35 3.08
CA ASN A 112 21.02 4.16 1.71
C ASN A 112 19.52 4.42 1.50
N GLY A 113 18.97 5.48 2.13
CA GLY A 113 17.56 5.86 1.98
C GLY A 113 16.58 4.89 2.65
N ARG A 114 17.07 4.02 3.54
CA ARG A 114 16.22 3.09 4.29
C ARG A 114 15.79 3.68 5.63
N TYR A 115 14.67 3.21 6.13
CA TYR A 115 14.06 3.66 7.36
C TYR A 115 13.44 2.49 8.13
N ILE A 116 13.47 2.56 9.46
CA ILE A 116 12.69 1.69 10.35
C ILE A 116 11.71 2.56 11.12
N GLY A 117 10.45 2.16 11.20
CA GLY A 117 9.41 2.88 11.94
C GLY A 117 8.72 2.00 12.98
N THR A 118 8.26 2.62 14.06
CA THR A 118 7.41 1.98 15.08
C THR A 118 6.28 2.93 15.48
N ALA A 119 5.15 2.37 15.87
CA ALA A 119 4.01 3.07 16.46
C ALA A 119 3.20 2.07 17.31
N ASP A 120 2.32 2.57 18.18
CA ASP A 120 1.58 1.74 19.15
C ASP A 120 0.67 0.69 18.50
N ASP A 121 0.14 0.99 17.31
CA ASP A 121 -0.76 0.11 16.55
C ASP A 121 -0.04 -0.68 15.45
N VAL A 122 1.28 -0.61 15.39
CA VAL A 122 2.12 -1.34 14.43
C VAL A 122 2.63 -2.63 15.05
N VAL A 123 2.37 -3.75 14.39
CA VAL A 123 2.88 -5.06 14.80
C VAL A 123 4.32 -5.21 14.29
N GLY A 124 5.29 -5.08 15.20
CA GLY A 124 6.71 -5.19 14.88
C GLY A 124 7.28 -3.87 14.39
N GLU A 125 7.92 -3.88 13.22
CA GLU A 125 8.56 -2.70 12.64
C GLU A 125 8.01 -2.42 11.24
N ALA A 126 7.85 -1.13 10.94
CA ALA A 126 7.67 -0.65 9.59
C ALA A 126 9.02 -0.52 8.88
N VAL A 127 9.07 -0.85 7.59
CA VAL A 127 10.27 -0.73 6.75
C VAL A 127 9.99 0.25 5.62
N GLY A 128 10.84 1.27 5.52
CA GLY A 128 10.81 2.27 4.46
C GLY A 128 12.02 2.19 3.56
N HIS A 129 11.84 2.46 2.26
CA HIS A 129 12.93 2.70 1.32
C HIS A 129 12.55 3.85 0.37
N GLU A 130 13.39 4.86 0.33
CA GLU A 130 13.24 6.06 -0.49
C GLU A 130 14.25 6.05 -1.63
N LYS A 131 13.78 6.40 -2.83
CA LYS A 131 14.59 6.49 -4.04
C LYS A 131 13.99 7.51 -5.00
N GLY A 132 14.80 8.46 -5.46
CA GLY A 132 14.34 9.57 -6.32
C GLY A 132 13.20 10.33 -5.65
N ASN A 133 12.07 10.46 -6.33
CA ASN A 133 10.87 11.10 -5.79
C ASN A 133 9.93 10.16 -5.01
N ALA A 134 10.28 8.89 -4.82
CA ALA A 134 9.38 7.88 -4.26
C ALA A 134 9.85 7.35 -2.90
N LEU A 135 8.89 6.96 -2.06
CA LEU A 135 9.10 6.16 -0.86
C LEU A 135 8.13 4.97 -0.89
N GLN A 136 8.65 3.76 -0.70
CA GLN A 136 7.85 2.58 -0.37
C GLN A 136 7.92 2.36 1.14
N TRP A 137 6.76 2.24 1.79
CA TRP A 137 6.63 2.05 3.23
C TRP A 137 5.74 0.84 3.53
N GLN A 138 6.24 -0.12 4.31
CA GLN A 138 5.59 -1.41 4.53
C GLN A 138 5.50 -1.72 6.02
N TYR A 139 4.31 -2.12 6.48
CA TYR A 139 4.05 -2.36 7.91
C TYR A 139 2.77 -3.17 8.09
N VAL A 140 2.53 -3.62 9.32
CA VAL A 140 1.31 -4.35 9.71
C VAL A 140 0.60 -3.55 10.79
N LEU A 141 -0.65 -3.14 10.53
CA LEU A 141 -1.48 -2.49 11.54
C LEU A 141 -2.37 -3.50 12.27
N ALA A 142 -2.45 -3.36 13.60
CA ALA A 142 -3.49 -3.96 14.41
C ALA A 142 -4.72 -3.04 14.42
N ILE A 143 -5.79 -3.47 13.74
CA ILE A 143 -7.03 -2.70 13.61
C ILE A 143 -8.15 -3.43 14.35
N ASP A 144 -8.74 -2.78 15.34
CA ASP A 144 -9.89 -3.31 16.06
C ASP A 144 -11.19 -3.04 15.30
N ILE A 145 -11.89 -4.10 14.94
CA ILE A 145 -13.20 -4.06 14.26
C ILE A 145 -14.17 -4.90 15.07
N ASP A 146 -15.23 -4.29 15.59
CA ASP A 146 -16.28 -4.96 16.37
C ASP A 146 -15.73 -5.84 17.52
N GLY A 147 -14.68 -5.37 18.20
CA GLY A 147 -14.05 -6.07 19.32
C GLY A 147 -13.10 -7.21 18.93
N THR A 148 -12.81 -7.38 17.64
CA THR A 148 -11.80 -8.31 17.13
C THR A 148 -10.62 -7.55 16.52
N THR A 149 -9.41 -7.84 16.98
CA THR A 149 -8.19 -7.27 16.39
C THR A 149 -7.82 -7.99 15.10
N HIS A 150 -7.68 -7.23 14.02
CA HIS A 150 -7.25 -7.71 12.72
C HIS A 150 -5.87 -7.15 12.37
N HIS A 151 -4.92 -8.02 12.07
CA HIS A 151 -3.64 -7.61 11.48
C HIS A 151 -3.80 -7.42 9.98
N ILE A 152 -3.60 -6.20 9.49
CA ILE A 152 -3.72 -5.81 8.08
C ILE A 152 -2.35 -5.36 7.59
N ASP A 153 -1.89 -5.94 6.50
CA ASP A 153 -0.64 -5.52 5.84
C ASP A 153 -0.89 -4.24 5.05
N PHE A 154 -0.04 -3.24 5.25
CA PHE A 154 -0.04 -1.99 4.49
C PHE A 154 1.20 -1.94 3.60
N GLU A 155 0.98 -1.57 2.34
CA GLU A 155 2.03 -1.24 1.38
C GLU A 155 1.72 0.13 0.79
N ASP A 156 2.42 1.13 1.31
CA ASP A 156 2.30 2.53 0.98
C ASP A 156 3.33 2.90 -0.08
N TRP A 157 2.86 3.62 -1.09
CA TRP A 157 3.71 4.30 -2.05
C TRP A 157 3.47 5.79 -1.96
N MET A 158 4.51 6.52 -1.57
CA MET A 158 4.50 7.98 -1.54
C MET A 158 5.30 8.53 -2.71
N PHE A 159 4.75 9.54 -3.39
CA PHE A 159 5.34 10.16 -4.56
C PHE A 159 5.40 11.67 -4.39
N TYR A 160 6.59 12.17 -4.16
CA TYR A 160 6.84 13.59 -4.05
C TYR A 160 6.63 14.26 -5.41
N GLN A 161 5.92 15.39 -5.39
CA GLN A 161 5.55 16.12 -6.60
C GLN A 161 6.43 17.34 -6.76
N ASN A 162 5.96 18.50 -6.31
CA ASN A 162 6.66 19.78 -6.25
C ASN A 162 5.95 20.61 -5.16
N ASN A 163 6.52 21.76 -4.78
CA ASN A 163 5.86 22.73 -3.90
C ASN A 163 5.34 22.11 -2.58
N ASN A 164 6.13 21.22 -1.98
CA ASN A 164 5.80 20.50 -0.75
C ASN A 164 4.49 19.69 -0.82
N GLN A 165 4.23 19.05 -1.96
CA GLN A 165 3.09 18.17 -2.15
C GLN A 165 3.53 16.71 -2.29
N LEU A 166 2.84 15.80 -1.60
CA LEU A 166 3.15 14.37 -1.58
C LEU A 166 1.85 13.58 -1.77
N PHE A 167 1.80 12.71 -2.78
CA PHE A 167 0.71 11.75 -2.91
C PHE A 167 1.09 10.45 -2.22
N ASN A 168 0.16 9.83 -1.53
CA ASN A 168 0.28 8.47 -1.00
C ASN A 168 -0.87 7.61 -1.50
N VAL A 169 -0.53 6.38 -1.88
CA VAL A 169 -1.48 5.31 -2.15
C VAL A 169 -1.02 4.08 -1.36
N ALA A 170 -1.84 3.64 -0.42
CA ALA A 170 -1.60 2.46 0.39
C ALA A 170 -2.57 1.34 0.02
N LYS A 171 -2.04 0.13 -0.20
CA LYS A 171 -2.85 -1.08 -0.34
C LYS A 171 -2.97 -1.78 1.00
N MET A 172 -4.20 -2.00 1.44
CA MET A 172 -4.50 -2.82 2.61
C MET A 172 -4.69 -4.27 2.17
N LYS A 173 -3.89 -5.19 2.71
CA LYS A 173 -3.96 -6.61 2.36
C LYS A 173 -4.24 -7.46 3.59
N LYS A 174 -5.01 -8.53 3.37
CA LYS A 174 -5.21 -9.60 4.34
C LYS A 174 -4.93 -10.93 3.65
N TRP A 175 -4.00 -11.70 4.18
CA TRP A 175 -3.56 -12.97 3.57
C TRP A 175 -3.14 -12.82 2.10
N GLY A 176 -2.46 -11.71 1.78
CA GLY A 176 -2.01 -11.38 0.43
C GLY A 176 -3.08 -10.85 -0.53
N ILE A 177 -4.35 -10.77 -0.11
CA ILE A 177 -5.45 -10.26 -0.93
C ILE A 177 -5.73 -8.81 -0.55
N THR A 178 -5.78 -7.91 -1.53
CA THR A 178 -6.18 -6.52 -1.31
C THR A 178 -7.63 -6.45 -0.83
N VAL A 179 -7.83 -5.89 0.36
CA VAL A 179 -9.16 -5.70 0.99
C VAL A 179 -9.63 -4.24 0.92
N GLY A 180 -8.72 -3.32 0.63
CA GLY A 180 -9.05 -1.94 0.33
C GLY A 180 -7.81 -1.11 0.00
N THR A 181 -8.03 0.17 -0.24
CA THR A 181 -6.99 1.15 -0.59
C THR A 181 -7.19 2.39 0.24
N VAL A 182 -6.11 2.98 0.73
CA VAL A 182 -6.09 4.31 1.30
C VAL A 182 -5.37 5.24 0.32
N THR A 183 -5.97 6.38 0.03
CA THR A 183 -5.35 7.41 -0.81
C THR A 183 -5.34 8.71 -0.01
N LEU A 184 -4.20 9.37 0.05
CA LEU A 184 -4.06 10.64 0.75
C LEU A 184 -3.08 11.57 0.06
N PHE A 185 -3.34 12.85 0.21
CA PHE A 185 -2.51 13.93 -0.30
C PHE A 185 -2.02 14.75 0.87
N PHE A 186 -0.70 14.93 0.99
CA PHE A 186 -0.10 15.78 2.00
C PHE A 186 0.33 17.12 1.41
N GLN A 187 0.30 18.13 2.25
CA GLN A 187 0.84 19.45 1.99
C GLN A 187 1.58 19.97 3.22
N LYS A 188 2.78 20.53 3.01
CA LYS A 188 3.54 21.27 4.04
C LYS A 188 3.31 22.76 3.92
#